data_AF-A0A8H6QAF8-F1
#
_entry.id   AF-A0A8H6QAF8-F1
#
_cell.length_a   1.000
_cell.length_b   1.000
_cell.length_c   1.000
_cell.angle_alpha   90.00
_cell.angle_beta   90.00
_cell.angle_gamma   90.00
#
_symmetry.space_group_name_H-M   'P 1'
#
loop_
_entity.id
_entity.type
_entity.pdbx_description
1 polymer ?
#
loop_
_entity_poly.entity_id
_entity_poly.type
_entity_poly.pdbx_seq_one_letter_code
_entity_poly.pdbx_strand_id
1 'polypeptide(L)'
;MNIGVHSSPRPDRFPLSSNSSFITNVVATYGFYLPPIFFPEHVLYGLAPILFGFGQFLIHGININMKLGSMYNPGLASVILLHIPIGYYYIRHMTEIGKLTVRQWALGLAYGAAFWYFMLIKSTFGWLVNYDSPYPFYPAEMQRGGMAAWLERVRNR
;
A
#
# COMPACT_ATOMS: atom_id res chain seq x y z
N MET A 1 -5.09 -10.86 3.26
CA MET A 1 -3.67 -10.67 3.64
C MET A 1 -3.26 -11.61 4.78
N ASN A 2 -3.98 -11.70 5.89
CA ASN A 2 -3.61 -12.60 7.01
C ASN A 2 -3.47 -14.08 6.64
N ILE A 3 -4.39 -14.65 5.85
CA ILE A 3 -4.32 -16.05 5.40
C ILE A 3 -3.11 -16.29 4.47
N GLY A 4 -2.98 -15.45 3.44
CA GLY A 4 -2.01 -15.66 2.36
C GLY A 4 -0.59 -15.15 2.63
N VAL A 5 -0.43 -14.09 3.42
CA VAL A 5 0.86 -13.42 3.64
C VAL A 5 1.44 -13.73 5.01
N HIS A 6 0.59 -13.88 6.04
CA HIS A 6 1.03 -14.04 7.43
C HIS A 6 0.77 -15.43 8.01
N SER A 7 -0.01 -16.29 7.34
CA SER A 7 -0.40 -17.62 7.84
C SER A 7 -0.90 -17.58 9.29
N SER A 8 -1.72 -16.58 9.60
CA SER A 8 -2.18 -16.29 10.97
C SER A 8 -3.13 -17.36 11.51
N PRO A 9 -3.04 -17.74 12.80
CA PRO A 9 -4.01 -18.62 13.45
C PRO A 9 -5.39 -17.98 13.64
N ARG A 10 -5.49 -16.65 13.60
CA ARG A 10 -6.75 -15.89 13.66
C ARG A 10 -6.86 -14.94 12.48
N PRO A 11 -7.06 -15.47 11.27
CA PRO A 11 -6.91 -14.71 10.04
C PRO A 11 -7.96 -13.62 9.84
N ASP A 12 -9.08 -13.69 10.56
CA ASP A 12 -10.15 -12.69 10.55
C ASP A 12 -9.76 -11.39 11.29
N ARG A 13 -8.74 -11.40 12.16
CA ARG A 13 -8.42 -10.22 12.98
C ARG A 13 -6.95 -9.99 13.33
N PHE A 14 -6.06 -10.95 13.06
CA PHE A 14 -4.65 -10.86 13.43
C PHE A 14 -3.74 -11.24 12.25
N PRO A 15 -2.60 -10.55 12.04
CA PRO A 15 -2.20 -9.30 12.70
C PRO A 15 -3.00 -8.08 12.21
N LEU A 16 -3.64 -8.16 11.05
CA LEU A 16 -4.54 -7.12 10.54
C LEU A 16 -5.98 -7.37 10.97
N SER A 17 -6.59 -6.38 11.62
CA SER A 17 -8.03 -6.34 11.86
C SER A 17 -8.73 -5.43 10.86
N SER A 18 -10.06 -5.43 10.84
CA SER A 18 -10.83 -4.50 10.01
C SER A 18 -10.51 -3.04 10.39
N ASN A 19 -10.37 -2.75 11.69
CA ASN A 19 -10.00 -1.42 12.18
C ASN A 19 -8.60 -0.99 11.72
N SER A 20 -7.56 -1.82 11.90
CA SER A 20 -6.21 -1.43 11.45
C SER A 20 -6.16 -1.26 9.94
N SER A 21 -6.92 -2.06 9.19
CA SER A 21 -7.02 -1.93 7.74
C SER A 21 -7.76 -0.67 7.31
N PHE A 22 -8.78 -0.23 8.05
CA PHE A 22 -9.46 1.05 7.81
C PHE A 22 -8.50 2.23 8.01
N ILE A 23 -7.76 2.25 9.13
CA ILE A 23 -6.80 3.34 9.40
C ILE A 23 -5.74 3.40 8.30
N THR A 24 -5.14 2.27 7.93
CA THR A 24 -4.08 2.27 6.92
C THR A 24 -4.64 2.56 5.51
N ASN A 25 -5.77 1.98 5.12
CA ASN A 25 -6.24 2.12 3.73
C ASN A 25 -7.06 3.37 3.47
N VAL A 26 -7.72 3.93 4.48
CA VAL A 26 -8.58 5.12 4.32
C VAL A 26 -7.88 6.34 4.86
N VAL A 27 -7.57 6.35 6.15
CA VAL A 27 -7.01 7.55 6.81
C VAL A 27 -5.63 7.86 6.26
N ALA A 28 -4.72 6.88 6.21
CA ALA A 28 -3.37 7.11 5.71
C ALA A 28 -3.36 7.42 4.20
N THR A 29 -4.10 6.65 3.40
CA THR A 29 -4.16 6.86 1.95
C THR A 29 -4.70 8.24 1.60
N TYR A 30 -5.86 8.64 2.15
CA TYR A 30 -6.41 9.96 1.85
C TYR A 30 -5.54 11.09 2.41
N GLY A 31 -5.01 10.92 3.63
CA GLY A 31 -4.08 11.89 4.21
C GLY A 31 -2.80 12.08 3.39
N PHE A 32 -2.37 11.06 2.63
CA PHE A 32 -1.13 11.10 1.85
C PHE A 32 -1.36 11.50 0.38
N TYR A 33 -2.44 11.04 -0.25
CA TYR A 33 -2.69 11.24 -1.68
C TYR A 33 -3.59 12.42 -2.03
N LEU A 34 -4.40 12.94 -1.10
CA LEU A 34 -5.23 14.13 -1.36
C LEU A 34 -4.50 15.48 -1.27
N PRO A 35 -3.48 15.70 -0.42
CA PRO A 35 -2.84 17.02 -0.30
C PRO A 35 -2.40 17.68 -1.61
N PRO A 36 -1.88 16.96 -2.64
CA PRO A 36 -1.52 17.56 -3.93
C PRO A 36 -2.67 18.25 -4.67
N ILE A 37 -3.91 17.83 -4.41
CA ILE A 37 -5.10 18.39 -5.06
C ILE A 37 -5.40 19.79 -4.51
N PHE A 38 -5.19 19.97 -3.20
CA PHE A 38 -5.47 21.23 -2.51
C PHE A 38 -4.28 22.19 -2.49
N PHE A 39 -3.07 21.63 -2.58
CA PHE A 39 -1.80 22.36 -2.45
C PHE A 39 -0.83 22.00 -3.60
N PRO A 40 -1.21 22.20 -4.87
CA PRO A 40 -0.45 21.74 -6.04
C PRO A 40 0.92 22.41 -6.20
N GLU A 41 1.13 23.58 -5.59
CA GLU A 41 2.40 24.29 -5.56
C GLU A 41 3.46 23.62 -4.68
N HIS A 42 3.04 22.82 -3.70
CA HIS A 42 3.92 22.11 -2.78
C HIS A 42 4.42 20.80 -3.39
N VAL A 43 5.58 20.86 -4.05
CA VAL A 43 6.23 19.73 -4.75
C VAL A 43 6.30 18.45 -3.91
N LEU A 44 6.60 18.56 -2.62
CA LEU A 44 6.73 17.38 -1.74
C LEU A 44 5.45 16.58 -1.61
N TYR A 45 4.30 17.25 -1.60
CA TYR A 45 3.01 16.56 -1.48
C TYR A 45 2.74 15.68 -2.69
N GLY A 46 3.15 16.08 -3.90
CA GLY A 46 2.99 15.25 -5.09
C GLY A 46 4.13 14.24 -5.27
N LEU A 47 5.36 14.66 -5.04
CA LEU A 47 6.54 13.83 -5.31
C LEU A 47 6.63 12.62 -4.35
N ALA A 48 6.35 12.79 -3.06
CA ALA A 48 6.45 11.70 -2.10
C ALA A 48 5.46 10.54 -2.38
N PRO A 49 4.15 10.78 -2.64
CA PRO A 49 3.22 9.72 -3.01
C PRO A 49 3.53 9.04 -4.34
N ILE A 50 4.13 9.75 -5.30
CA ILE A 50 4.59 9.16 -6.56
C ILE A 50 5.76 8.21 -6.33
N LEU A 51 6.79 8.66 -5.59
CA LEU A 51 7.95 7.83 -5.27
C LEU A 51 7.54 6.59 -4.47
N PHE A 52 6.68 6.77 -3.47
CA PHE A 52 6.08 5.67 -2.73
C PHE A 52 5.29 4.72 -3.66
N GLY A 53 4.53 5.30 -4.60
CA GLY A 53 3.79 4.58 -5.64
C GLY A 53 4.66 3.69 -6.53
N PHE A 54 5.83 4.15 -6.94
CA PHE A 54 6.79 3.31 -7.67
C PHE A 54 7.31 2.15 -6.81
N GLY A 55 7.56 2.40 -5.52
CA GLY A 55 7.95 1.36 -4.56
C GLY A 55 6.90 0.24 -4.43
N GLN A 56 5.62 0.54 -4.67
CA GLN A 56 4.56 -0.48 -4.67
C GLN A 56 4.74 -1.54 -5.75
N PHE A 57 5.51 -1.28 -6.82
CA PHE A 57 5.84 -2.31 -7.81
C PHE A 57 6.65 -3.46 -7.19
N LEU A 58 7.59 -3.15 -6.29
CA LEU A 58 8.37 -4.17 -5.59
C LEU A 58 7.49 -4.98 -4.63
N ILE A 59 6.54 -4.32 -3.98
CA ILE A 59 5.62 -4.97 -3.03
C ILE A 59 4.61 -5.84 -3.78
N HIS A 60 3.87 -5.27 -4.73
CA HIS A 60 2.77 -5.95 -5.39
C HIS A 60 3.18 -6.73 -6.63
N GLY A 61 4.20 -6.32 -7.36
CA GLY A 61 4.72 -7.06 -8.51
C GLY A 61 5.53 -8.29 -8.10
N ILE A 62 6.30 -8.17 -7.01
CA ILE A 62 7.24 -9.21 -6.58
C ILE A 62 6.79 -9.84 -5.25
N ASN A 63 6.86 -9.11 -4.13
CA ASN A 63 6.73 -9.71 -2.80
C ASN A 63 5.39 -10.42 -2.55
N ILE A 64 4.27 -9.74 -2.80
CA ILE A 64 2.92 -10.25 -2.55
C ILE A 64 2.58 -11.39 -3.52
N ASN A 65 2.92 -11.23 -4.80
CA ASN A 65 2.73 -12.27 -5.82
C ASN A 65 3.47 -13.56 -5.46
N MET A 66 4.74 -13.45 -5.05
CA MET A 66 5.52 -14.60 -4.56
C MET A 66 4.85 -15.29 -3.35
N LYS A 67 4.38 -14.52 -2.36
CA LYS A 67 3.73 -15.09 -1.17
C LYS A 67 2.37 -15.73 -1.45
N LEU A 68 1.65 -15.23 -2.45
CA LEU A 68 0.34 -15.76 -2.85
C LEU A 68 0.46 -16.88 -3.91
N GLY A 69 1.65 -17.15 -4.43
CA GLY A 69 1.85 -18.06 -5.56
C GLY A 69 1.08 -17.62 -6.80
N SER A 70 0.89 -16.31 -6.99
CA SER A 70 0.10 -15.71 -8.07
C SER A 70 0.97 -14.79 -8.90
N MET A 71 0.69 -14.68 -10.20
CA MET A 71 1.29 -13.65 -11.06
C MET A 71 0.54 -12.31 -10.99
N TYR A 72 -0.59 -12.28 -10.30
CA TYR A 72 -1.49 -11.12 -10.25
C TYR A 72 -2.05 -10.86 -8.86
N ASN A 73 -2.20 -9.57 -8.54
CA ASN A 73 -3.08 -9.08 -7.49
C ASN A 73 -3.57 -7.67 -7.86
N PRO A 74 -4.70 -7.19 -7.27
CA PRO A 74 -5.26 -5.86 -7.58
C PRO A 74 -4.28 -4.70 -7.35
N GLY A 75 -3.36 -4.82 -6.40
CA GLY A 75 -2.33 -3.82 -6.18
C GLY A 75 -1.35 -3.71 -7.35
N LEU A 76 -0.99 -4.83 -8.00
CA LEU A 76 -0.15 -4.80 -9.20
C LEU A 76 -0.82 -4.06 -10.34
N ALA A 77 -2.12 -4.31 -10.56
CA ALA A 77 -2.90 -3.57 -11.56
C ALA A 77 -2.88 -2.06 -11.28
N SER A 78 -3.09 -1.68 -10.01
CA SER A 78 -3.06 -0.27 -9.60
C SER A 78 -1.72 0.38 -9.91
N VAL A 79 -0.60 -0.30 -9.63
CA VAL A 79 0.73 0.26 -9.87
C VAL A 79 1.06 0.40 -11.35
N ILE A 80 0.79 -0.64 -12.15
CA ILE A 80 1.09 -0.63 -13.59
C ILE A 80 0.21 0.37 -14.34
N LEU A 81 -1.08 0.42 -14.01
CA LEU A 81 -2.05 1.22 -14.77
C LEU A 81 -2.17 2.66 -14.26
N LEU A 82 -1.88 2.92 -12.98
CA LEU A 82 -2.06 4.24 -12.37
C LEU A 82 -0.74 4.82 -11.87
N HIS A 83 -0.08 4.22 -10.88
CA HIS A 83 1.08 4.84 -10.24
C HIS A 83 2.24 5.11 -11.21
N ILE A 84 2.58 4.14 -12.07
CA ILE A 84 3.68 4.30 -13.04
C ILE A 84 3.36 5.40 -14.07
N PRO A 85 2.23 5.35 -14.81
CA PRO A 85 1.91 6.38 -15.80
C PRO A 85 1.76 7.78 -15.18
N ILE A 86 1.00 7.91 -14.09
CA ILE A 86 0.77 9.21 -13.43
C ILE A 86 2.09 9.76 -12.89
N GLY A 87 2.90 8.92 -12.25
CA GLY A 87 4.19 9.33 -11.73
C GLY A 87 5.16 9.80 -12.82
N TYR A 88 5.20 9.10 -13.96
CA TYR A 88 5.99 9.51 -15.11
C TYR A 88 5.59 10.90 -15.62
N TYR A 89 4.30 11.13 -15.87
CA TYR A 89 3.81 12.43 -16.35
C TYR A 89 4.06 13.56 -15.36
N TYR A 90 3.85 13.32 -14.06
CA TYR A 90 4.13 14.31 -13.03
C TYR A 90 5.61 14.66 -12.97
N ILE A 91 6.50 13.66 -12.93
CA ILE A 91 7.95 13.91 -12.85
C ILE A 91 8.42 14.67 -14.09
N ARG A 92 7.97 14.26 -15.28
CA ARG A 92 8.27 14.96 -16.53
C ARG A 92 7.83 16.42 -16.46
N HIS A 93 6.56 16.68 -16.14
CA HIS A 93 6.02 18.03 -16.08
C HIS A 93 6.73 18.90 -15.03
N MET A 94 6.96 18.39 -13.83
CA MET A 94 7.67 19.12 -12.77
C MET A 94 9.14 19.37 -13.09
N THR A 95 9.76 18.51 -13.89
CA THR A 95 11.12 18.72 -14.42
C THR A 95 11.13 19.83 -15.47
N GLU A 96 10.20 19.80 -16.42
CA GLU A 96 10.06 20.81 -17.48
C GLU A 96 9.88 22.23 -16.92
N ILE A 97 9.15 22.38 -15.81
CA ILE A 97 8.97 23.67 -15.13
C ILE A 97 10.03 23.98 -14.05
N GLY A 98 11.09 23.17 -13.96
CA GLY A 98 12.23 23.42 -13.07
C GLY A 98 11.96 23.27 -11.58
N LYS A 99 10.87 22.58 -11.17
CA LYS A 99 10.49 22.43 -9.76
C LYS A 99 11.15 21.23 -9.05
N LEU A 100 11.75 20.30 -9.79
CA LEU A 100 12.46 19.14 -9.22
C LEU A 100 13.95 19.41 -9.04
N THR A 101 14.33 19.91 -7.87
CA THR A 101 15.74 20.01 -7.47
C THR A 101 16.20 18.75 -6.73
N VAL A 102 17.51 18.55 -6.58
CA VAL A 102 18.09 17.46 -5.77
C VAL A 102 17.53 17.44 -4.36
N ARG A 103 17.30 18.62 -3.76
CA ARG A 103 16.68 18.76 -2.44
C ARG A 103 15.25 18.21 -2.42
N GLN A 104 14.46 18.48 -3.45
CA GLN A 104 13.08 17.97 -3.52
C GLN A 104 13.06 16.45 -3.65
N TRP A 105 13.95 15.87 -4.45
CA TRP A 105 14.11 14.42 -4.53
C TRP A 105 14.47 13.79 -3.19
N ALA A 106 15.47 14.33 -2.49
CA ALA A 106 15.90 13.81 -1.19
C ALA A 106 14.79 13.91 -0.13
N LEU A 107 14.11 15.06 -0.04
CA LEU A 107 13.01 15.26 0.90
C LEU A 107 11.77 14.45 0.53
N GLY A 108 11.46 14.29 -0.76
CA GLY A 108 10.36 13.46 -1.24
C GLY A 108 10.57 11.98 -0.91
N LEU A 109 11.79 11.47 -1.12
CA LEU A 109 12.17 10.12 -0.71
C LEU A 109 12.07 9.95 0.81
N ALA A 110 12.62 10.89 1.59
CA ALA A 110 12.57 10.83 3.05
C ALA A 110 11.13 10.86 3.57
N TYR A 111 10.27 11.70 2.99
CA TYR A 111 8.86 11.77 3.37
C TYR A 111 8.10 10.49 2.99
N GLY A 112 8.28 9.98 1.77
CA GLY A 112 7.68 8.71 1.35
C GLY A 112 8.13 7.52 2.21
N ALA A 113 9.42 7.48 2.58
CA ALA A 113 9.97 6.46 3.47
C ALA A 113 9.41 6.57 4.90
N ALA A 114 9.28 7.79 5.44
CA ALA A 114 8.66 8.03 6.72
C ALA A 114 7.19 7.60 6.72
N PHE A 115 6.44 7.93 5.67
CA PHE A 115 5.05 7.48 5.52
C PHE A 115 4.96 5.95 5.47
N TRP A 116 5.79 5.29 4.65
CA TRP A 116 5.85 3.84 4.60
C TRP A 116 6.16 3.23 5.98
N TYR A 117 7.15 3.74 6.68
CA TYR A 117 7.52 3.20 7.99
C TYR A 117 6.43 3.42 9.04
N PHE A 118 5.97 4.65 9.24
CA PHE A 118 5.03 4.97 10.31
C PHE A 118 3.61 4.54 10.00
N MET A 119 3.12 4.85 8.80
CA MET A 119 1.71 4.66 8.47
C MET A 119 1.40 3.31 7.86
N LEU A 120 2.37 2.61 7.27
CA LEU A 120 2.15 1.25 6.75
C LEU A 120 2.73 0.21 7.70
N ILE A 121 4.00 0.30 8.08
CA ILE A 121 4.61 -0.73 8.92
C ILE A 121 4.18 -0.60 10.39
N LYS A 122 4.43 0.54 11.03
CA LYS A 122 4.18 0.71 12.48
C LYS A 122 2.71 0.70 12.82
N SER A 123 1.85 1.39 12.06
CA SER A 123 0.40 1.36 12.33
C SER A 123 -0.16 -0.07 12.18
N THR A 124 0.13 -0.74 11.06
CA THR A 124 -0.52 -1.99 10.65
C THR A 124 0.02 -3.21 11.41
N PHE A 125 1.34 -3.26 11.62
CA PHE A 125 2.04 -4.41 12.16
C PHE A 125 2.70 -4.14 13.53
N GLY A 126 2.47 -2.96 14.10
CA GLY A 126 2.99 -2.59 15.42
C GLY A 126 1.88 -2.11 16.37
N TRP A 127 1.48 -0.85 16.24
CA TRP A 127 0.63 -0.15 17.20
C TRP A 127 -0.82 -0.63 17.23
N LEU A 128 -1.39 -1.01 16.08
CA LEU A 128 -2.79 -1.42 15.98
C LEU A 128 -2.98 -2.94 15.95
N VAL A 129 -1.89 -3.70 16.16
CA VAL A 129 -1.95 -5.16 16.21
C VAL A 129 -2.59 -5.58 17.52
N ASN A 130 -3.66 -6.38 17.43
CA ASN A 130 -4.34 -6.92 18.60
C ASN A 130 -4.91 -8.30 18.26
N TYR A 131 -4.45 -9.32 19.00
CA TYR A 131 -4.89 -10.71 18.83
C TYR A 131 -6.38 -10.89 19.12
N ASP A 132 -6.89 -10.15 20.11
CA ASP A 132 -8.29 -10.19 20.57
C ASP A 132 -9.06 -8.94 20.11
N SER A 133 -8.70 -8.39 18.94
CA SER A 133 -9.41 -7.25 18.37
C SER A 133 -10.92 -7.54 18.30
N PRO A 134 -11.78 -6.60 18.76
CA PRO A 134 -13.23 -6.73 18.64
C PRO A 134 -13.72 -6.45 17.21
N TYR A 135 -12.82 -6.11 16.28
CA TYR A 135 -13.13 -5.73 14.90
C TYR A 135 -12.64 -6.78 13.88
N PRO A 136 -13.24 -7.98 13.83
CA PRO A 136 -12.91 -8.96 12.80
C PRO A 136 -13.42 -8.53 11.42
N PHE A 137 -12.79 -9.05 10.38
CA PHE A 137 -13.38 -9.07 9.05
C PHE A 137 -14.57 -10.03 9.01
N TYR A 138 -15.62 -9.64 8.29
CA TYR A 138 -16.77 -10.52 8.10
C TYR A 138 -16.42 -11.71 7.19
N PRO A 139 -17.03 -12.89 7.37
CA PRO A 139 -16.76 -14.07 6.54
C PRO A 139 -16.89 -13.80 5.03
N ALA A 140 -17.88 -13.00 4.63
CA ALA A 140 -18.08 -12.60 3.24
C ALA A 140 -16.93 -11.74 2.68
N GLU A 141 -16.25 -10.95 3.51
CA GLU A 141 -15.07 -10.18 3.12
C GLU A 141 -13.86 -11.10 2.95
N MET A 142 -13.71 -12.07 3.84
CA MET A 142 -12.61 -13.04 3.82
C MET A 142 -12.66 -13.95 2.58
N GLN A 143 -13.86 -14.23 2.07
CA GLN A 143 -14.07 -15.03 0.86
C GLN A 143 -14.07 -14.22 -0.43
N ARG A 144 -14.08 -12.89 -0.34
CA ARG A 144 -14.22 -12.00 -1.51
C ARG A 144 -13.03 -12.19 -2.46
N GLY A 145 -13.33 -12.30 -3.75
CA GLY A 145 -12.33 -12.47 -4.80
C GLY A 145 -11.68 -13.86 -4.86
N GLY A 146 -12.22 -14.85 -4.14
CA GLY A 146 -11.81 -16.26 -4.27
C GLY A 146 -10.41 -16.59 -3.76
N MET A 147 -9.78 -15.68 -3.00
CA MET A 147 -8.40 -15.84 -2.52
C MET A 147 -8.23 -17.02 -1.56
N ALA A 148 -9.20 -17.27 -0.68
CA ALA A 148 -9.15 -18.42 0.22
C ALA A 148 -9.10 -19.75 -0.56
N ALA A 149 -10.03 -19.93 -1.51
CA ALA A 149 -10.05 -21.09 -2.39
C ALA A 149 -8.79 -21.22 -3.27
N TRP A 150 -8.20 -20.10 -3.71
CA TRP A 150 -6.92 -20.11 -4.44
C TRP A 150 -5.79 -20.65 -3.57
N LEU A 151 -5.66 -20.14 -2.33
CA LEU A 151 -4.60 -20.53 -1.42
C LEU A 151 -4.68 -22.01 -1.04
N GLU A 152 -5.88 -22.54 -0.83
CA GLU A 152 -6.08 -23.98 -0.62
C GLU A 152 -5.56 -24.80 -1.81
N ARG A 153 -5.85 -24.37 -3.05
CA ARG A 153 -5.38 -25.08 -4.25
C ARG A 153 -3.87 -25.04 -4.45
N VAL A 154 -3.22 -23.94 -4.10
CA VAL A 154 -1.76 -23.77 -4.32
C VAL A 154 -0.93 -24.34 -3.18
N ARG A 155 -1.45 -24.36 -1.95
CA ARG A 155 -0.72 -24.85 -0.76
C ARG A 155 -0.95 -26.33 -0.44
N ASN A 156 -2.01 -26.94 -0.96
CA ASN A 156 -2.28 -28.38 -0.83
C ASN A 156 -1.71 -29.18 -2.02
N ARG A 157 -0.77 -28.60 -2.77
CA ARG A 157 0.04 -29.25 -3.81
C ARG A 157 1.49 -29.32 -3.32
#